data_AF-A0A1W9QB16-F1
#
_entry.id   AF-A0A1W9QB16-F1
#
_cell.length_a   1.000
_cell.length_b   1.000
_cell.length_c   1.000
_cell.angle_alpha   90.00
_cell.angle_beta   90.00
_cell.angle_gamma   90.00
#
_symmetry.space_group_name_H-M   'P 1'
#
loop_
_entity.id
_entity.type
_entity.pdbx_description
1 polymer ?
#
loop_
_entity_poly.entity_id
_entity_poly.type
_entity_poly.pdbx_seq_one_letter_code
_entity_poly.pdbx_strand_id
1 'polypeptide(L)'
;MPTSVPAPHNRRITARLLVPLGWGLFVSLLAALASHFAPESYASSLVGFIFVGATALALRRSSASPGELGLEFGGLFDPAPLSVSRMTKETGRALGIALLTAAIVFPPFTIGYLLWFSPALPFSLERALLLGTPGPLSALDLVLAHLLVVALPEEVFFRGYLQSSLEPPRQQKRDSSPLLPLITSNLLTSLLFAAGHFMTDPRPSRLAVFFPSLLFGLLRQRTGGVGASIVFHALSNLYSAALAAGFGAAT
;
A
#
# COMPACT_ATOMS: atom_id res chain seq x y z
N MET A 1 -45.59 -10.27 12.58
CA MET A 1 -44.29 -9.92 11.95
C MET A 1 -43.39 -9.35 13.04
N PRO A 2 -42.21 -9.92 13.31
CA PRO A 2 -41.31 -9.32 14.29
C PRO A 2 -40.69 -8.06 13.67
N THR A 3 -41.04 -6.90 14.24
CA THR A 3 -40.43 -5.62 13.94
C THR A 3 -38.99 -5.65 14.44
N SER A 4 -38.02 -5.79 13.54
CA SER A 4 -36.61 -5.70 13.90
C SER A 4 -36.32 -4.28 14.42
N VAL A 5 -36.19 -4.13 15.74
CA VAL A 5 -35.77 -2.87 16.36
C VAL A 5 -34.38 -2.53 15.82
N PRO A 6 -34.21 -1.38 15.14
CA PRO A 6 -32.91 -1.01 14.60
C PRO A 6 -31.91 -0.82 15.75
N ALA A 7 -30.77 -1.52 15.67
CA ALA A 7 -29.71 -1.38 16.66
C ALA A 7 -29.33 0.10 16.88
N PRO A 8 -29.08 0.53 18.13
CA PRO A 8 -28.78 1.92 18.44
C PRO A 8 -27.60 2.44 17.62
N HIS A 9 -27.68 3.71 17.18
CA HIS A 9 -26.76 4.36 16.24
C HIS A 9 -25.27 4.10 16.57
N ASN A 10 -24.90 4.14 17.86
CA ASN A 10 -23.54 3.88 18.33
C ASN A 10 -23.05 2.46 18.02
N ARG A 11 -23.89 1.41 18.16
CA ARG A 11 -23.49 0.03 17.83
C ARG A 11 -23.15 -0.15 16.36
N ARG A 12 -23.84 0.59 15.47
CA ARG A 12 -23.58 0.54 14.02
C ARG A 12 -22.26 1.23 13.66
N ILE A 13 -21.89 2.31 14.32
CA ILE A 13 -20.60 2.99 14.13
C ILE A 13 -19.45 2.12 14.64
N THR A 14 -19.58 1.56 15.84
CA THR A 14 -18.55 0.70 16.44
C THR A 14 -18.30 -0.54 15.57
N ALA A 15 -19.35 -1.23 15.12
CA ALA A 15 -19.21 -2.39 14.24
C ALA A 15 -18.57 -2.04 12.88
N ARG A 16 -18.88 -0.86 12.32
CA ARG A 16 -18.28 -0.38 11.06
C ARG A 16 -16.78 -0.18 11.13
N LEU A 17 -16.23 0.17 12.29
CA LEU A 17 -14.79 0.34 12.48
C LEU A 17 -14.12 -0.95 12.95
N LEU A 18 -14.71 -1.65 13.91
CA LEU A 18 -14.07 -2.84 14.51
C LEU A 18 -13.92 -4.01 13.53
N VAL A 19 -14.89 -4.21 12.63
CA VAL A 19 -14.83 -5.35 11.69
C VAL A 19 -13.67 -5.20 10.69
N PRO A 20 -13.52 -4.06 9.96
CA PRO A 20 -12.38 -3.88 9.07
C PRO A 20 -11.05 -3.85 9.82
N LEU A 21 -10.97 -3.22 11.00
CA LEU A 21 -9.73 -3.19 11.80
C LEU A 21 -9.34 -4.59 12.28
N GLY A 22 -10.29 -5.38 12.77
CA GLY A 22 -10.07 -6.75 13.20
C GLY A 22 -9.63 -7.64 12.03
N TRP A 23 -10.24 -7.48 10.86
CA TRP A 23 -9.80 -8.18 9.65
C TRP A 23 -8.39 -7.75 9.21
N GLY A 24 -8.10 -6.45 9.21
CA GLY A 24 -6.79 -5.89 8.91
C GLY A 24 -5.70 -6.46 9.82
N LEU A 25 -5.95 -6.50 11.12
CA LEU A 25 -5.04 -7.08 12.11
C LEU A 25 -4.84 -8.58 11.89
N PHE A 26 -5.92 -9.34 11.70
CA PHE A 26 -5.86 -10.78 11.46
C PHE A 26 -5.04 -11.12 10.21
N VAL A 27 -5.31 -10.45 9.08
CA VAL A 27 -4.58 -10.68 7.83
C VAL A 27 -3.11 -10.29 7.96
N SER A 28 -2.81 -9.18 8.64
CA SER A 28 -1.43 -8.75 8.89
C SER A 28 -0.67 -9.75 9.76
N LEU A 29 -1.30 -10.29 10.80
CA LEU A 29 -0.72 -11.34 11.63
C LEU A 29 -0.52 -12.63 10.84
N LEU A 30 -1.50 -13.02 10.02
CA LEU A 30 -1.40 -14.21 9.16
C LEU A 30 -0.24 -14.07 8.16
N ALA A 31 -0.11 -12.91 7.51
CA ALA A 31 0.99 -12.61 6.60
C ALA A 31 2.35 -12.66 7.32
N ALA A 32 2.44 -12.05 8.50
CA ALA A 32 3.65 -12.09 9.32
C ALA A 32 4.02 -13.52 9.74
N LEU A 33 3.07 -14.33 10.22
CA LEU A 33 3.33 -15.73 10.56
C LEU A 33 3.75 -16.52 9.32
N ALA A 34 3.03 -16.35 8.20
CA ALA A 34 3.32 -17.04 6.95
C ALA A 34 4.73 -16.73 6.44
N SER A 35 5.22 -15.48 6.56
CA SER A 35 6.58 -15.12 6.16
C SER A 35 7.67 -15.75 7.03
N HIS A 36 7.40 -16.03 8.31
CA HIS A 36 8.35 -16.71 9.20
C HIS A 36 8.46 -18.22 8.93
N PHE A 37 7.41 -18.85 8.40
CA PHE A 37 7.39 -20.30 8.14
C PHE A 37 7.63 -20.66 6.68
N ALA A 38 7.49 -19.71 5.76
CA ALA A 38 7.78 -19.92 4.35
C ALA A 38 9.29 -19.90 4.08
N PRO A 39 9.77 -20.67 3.08
CA PRO A 39 11.13 -20.48 2.57
C PRO A 39 11.33 -19.04 2.10
N GLU A 40 12.50 -18.46 2.35
CA GLU A 40 12.81 -17.04 2.05
C GLU A 40 12.48 -16.65 0.60
N SER A 41 12.74 -17.55 -0.36
CA SER A 41 12.46 -17.37 -1.79
C SER A 41 10.97 -17.25 -2.13
N TYR A 42 10.08 -17.75 -1.27
CA TYR A 42 8.63 -17.73 -1.49
C TYR A 42 7.87 -16.84 -0.50
N ALA A 43 8.52 -16.34 0.56
CA ALA A 43 7.88 -15.58 1.62
C ALA A 43 7.08 -14.38 1.10
N SER A 44 7.69 -13.54 0.26
CA SER A 44 7.01 -12.36 -0.33
C SER A 44 5.84 -12.74 -1.23
N SER A 45 5.97 -13.82 -2.00
CA SER A 45 4.89 -14.31 -2.87
C SER A 45 3.70 -14.81 -2.05
N LEU A 46 3.97 -15.58 -1.00
CA LEU A 46 2.93 -16.07 -0.09
C LEU A 46 2.19 -14.92 0.60
N VAL A 47 2.93 -13.93 1.11
CA VAL A 47 2.37 -12.71 1.70
C VAL A 47 1.48 -11.97 0.69
N GLY A 48 1.95 -11.78 -0.54
CA GLY A 48 1.19 -11.16 -1.61
C GLY A 48 -0.13 -11.91 -1.89
N PHE A 49 -0.10 -13.23 -1.98
CA PHE A 49 -1.31 -14.05 -2.16
C PHE A 49 -2.28 -13.94 -0.98
N ILE A 50 -1.79 -13.85 0.25
CA ILE A 50 -2.63 -13.63 1.43
C ILE A 50 -3.38 -12.30 1.32
N PHE A 51 -2.71 -11.21 0.95
CA PHE A 51 -3.36 -9.90 0.81
C PHE A 51 -4.37 -9.85 -0.34
N VAL A 52 -4.05 -10.42 -1.51
CA VAL A 52 -4.99 -10.51 -2.63
C VAL A 52 -6.19 -11.38 -2.28
N GLY A 53 -5.95 -12.56 -1.71
CA GLY A 53 -7.00 -13.50 -1.30
C GLY A 53 -7.92 -12.91 -0.23
N ALA A 54 -7.35 -12.21 0.76
CA ALA A 54 -8.10 -11.53 1.80
C ALA A 54 -8.97 -10.40 1.24
N THR A 55 -8.44 -9.62 0.29
CA THR A 55 -9.21 -8.58 -0.43
C THR A 55 -10.37 -9.20 -1.20
N ALA A 56 -10.12 -10.27 -1.95
CA ALA A 56 -11.15 -10.97 -2.73
C ALA A 56 -12.25 -11.55 -1.85
N LEU A 57 -11.90 -12.16 -0.71
CA LEU A 57 -12.86 -12.68 0.25
C LEU A 57 -13.71 -11.56 0.87
N ALA A 58 -13.09 -10.43 1.18
CA ALA A 58 -13.79 -9.30 1.77
C ALA A 58 -14.78 -8.65 0.78
N LEU A 59 -14.38 -8.50 -0.48
CA LEU A 59 -15.26 -8.05 -1.58
C LEU A 59 -16.49 -8.96 -1.74
N ARG A 60 -16.29 -10.28 -1.70
CA ARG A 60 -17.40 -11.25 -1.79
C ARG A 60 -18.39 -11.13 -0.62
N ARG A 61 -17.96 -10.65 0.54
CA ARG A 61 -18.79 -10.53 1.75
C ARG A 61 -19.48 -9.17 1.88
N SER A 62 -18.90 -8.10 1.34
CA SER A 62 -19.39 -6.73 1.52
C SER A 62 -20.36 -6.26 0.44
N SER A 63 -20.53 -7.01 -0.66
CA SER A 63 -21.25 -6.60 -1.88
C SER A 63 -20.71 -5.29 -2.49
N ALA A 64 -19.55 -4.82 -2.04
CA ALA A 64 -18.91 -3.62 -2.55
C ALA A 64 -18.37 -3.88 -3.96
N SER A 65 -18.49 -2.90 -4.85
CA SER A 65 -17.88 -3.01 -6.17
C SER A 65 -16.37 -2.74 -6.11
N PRO A 66 -15.55 -3.30 -7.03
CA PRO A 66 -14.14 -2.93 -7.16
C PRO A 66 -13.93 -1.41 -7.30
N GLY A 67 -14.87 -0.74 -7.98
CA GLY A 67 -14.90 0.71 -8.08
C GLY A 67 -15.06 1.45 -6.78
N GLU A 68 -15.85 0.88 -5.86
CA GLU A 68 -15.99 1.47 -4.54
C GLU A 68 -14.69 1.42 -3.73
N LEU A 69 -13.82 0.44 -4.00
CA LEU A 69 -12.52 0.31 -3.36
C LEU A 69 -11.39 1.03 -4.12
N GLY A 70 -11.66 1.67 -5.26
CA GLY A 70 -10.61 2.28 -6.08
C GLY A 70 -9.72 1.25 -6.78
N LEU A 71 -10.26 0.04 -7.01
CA LEU A 71 -9.62 -1.10 -7.65
C LEU A 71 -10.04 -1.24 -9.13
N GLU A 72 -10.43 -0.16 -9.80
CA GLU A 72 -10.93 -0.22 -11.19
C GLU A 72 -9.80 -0.47 -12.20
N PHE A 73 -8.55 -0.10 -11.88
CA PHE A 73 -7.38 -0.24 -12.76
C PHE A 73 -7.66 0.13 -14.23
N GLY A 74 -8.29 1.29 -14.47
CA GLY A 74 -8.61 1.76 -15.82
C GLY A 74 -9.75 0.97 -16.51
N GLY A 75 -10.58 0.25 -15.75
CA GLY A 75 -11.70 -0.55 -16.23
C GLY A 75 -11.46 -2.06 -16.21
N LEU A 76 -10.31 -2.53 -15.72
CA LEU A 76 -9.97 -3.95 -15.65
C LEU A 76 -10.96 -4.77 -14.80
N PHE A 77 -11.53 -4.14 -13.78
CA PHE A 77 -12.50 -4.76 -12.88
C PHE A 77 -13.89 -4.13 -12.99
N ASP A 78 -14.10 -3.29 -14.02
CA ASP A 78 -15.41 -2.73 -14.31
C ASP A 78 -16.23 -3.71 -15.15
N PRO A 79 -17.56 -3.72 -15.01
CA PRO A 79 -18.45 -4.42 -15.95
C PRO A 79 -18.45 -3.76 -17.35
N ALA A 80 -17.87 -2.57 -17.50
CA ALA A 80 -17.75 -1.88 -18.77
C ALA A 80 -16.61 -2.48 -19.64
N PRO A 81 -16.71 -2.40 -20.98
CA PRO A 81 -15.65 -2.89 -21.85
C PRO A 81 -14.30 -2.20 -21.58
N LEU A 82 -13.23 -2.98 -21.66
CA LEU A 82 -11.86 -2.46 -21.56
C LEU A 82 -11.63 -1.37 -22.60
N SER A 83 -11.12 -0.23 -22.16
CA SER A 83 -10.76 0.89 -23.03
C SER A 83 -9.29 1.19 -22.87
N VAL A 84 -8.50 0.90 -23.92
CA VAL A 84 -7.06 1.17 -23.95
C VAL A 84 -6.78 2.64 -23.65
N SER A 85 -7.57 3.56 -24.19
CA SER A 85 -7.43 5.01 -23.94
C SER A 85 -7.67 5.37 -22.47
N ARG A 86 -8.64 4.75 -21.80
CA ARG A 86 -8.89 4.96 -20.36
C ARG A 86 -7.73 4.41 -19.53
N MET A 87 -7.28 3.20 -19.85
CA MET A 87 -6.17 2.57 -19.15
C MET A 87 -4.89 3.39 -19.26
N THR A 88 -4.50 3.80 -20.48
CA THR A 88 -3.28 4.61 -20.68
C THR A 88 -3.37 5.96 -19.98
N LYS A 89 -4.54 6.60 -19.98
CA LYS A 89 -4.76 7.86 -19.25
C LYS A 89 -4.64 7.69 -17.74
N GLU A 90 -5.30 6.71 -17.14
CA GLU A 90 -5.24 6.48 -15.70
C GLU A 90 -3.84 6.03 -15.26
N THR A 91 -3.20 5.14 -16.02
CA THR A 91 -1.81 4.74 -15.78
C THR A 91 -0.86 5.93 -15.89
N GLY A 92 -0.98 6.73 -16.95
CA GLY A 92 -0.17 7.94 -17.13
C GLY A 92 -0.36 8.95 -16.00
N ARG A 93 -1.60 9.15 -15.54
CA ARG A 93 -1.92 10.01 -14.39
C ARG A 93 -1.31 9.46 -13.10
N ALA A 94 -1.45 8.16 -12.84
CA ALA A 94 -0.88 7.51 -11.66
C ALA A 94 0.65 7.61 -11.64
N LEU A 95 1.31 7.34 -12.77
CA LEU A 95 2.76 7.47 -12.94
C LEU A 95 3.19 8.92 -12.72
N GLY A 96 2.56 9.89 -13.39
CA GLY A 96 2.92 11.30 -13.25
C GLY A 96 2.80 11.82 -11.82
N ILE A 97 1.73 11.45 -11.11
CA ILE A 97 1.54 11.83 -9.70
C ILE A 97 2.57 11.16 -8.79
N ALA A 98 2.84 9.86 -8.99
CA ALA A 98 3.84 9.13 -8.21
C ALA A 98 5.25 9.71 -8.41
N LEU A 99 5.63 10.02 -9.65
CA LEU A 99 6.91 10.62 -9.99
C LEU A 99 7.07 12.03 -9.41
N LEU A 100 6.01 12.86 -9.48
CA LEU A 100 6.02 14.18 -8.84
C LEU A 100 6.18 14.06 -7.32
N THR A 101 5.48 13.10 -6.70
CA THR A 101 5.59 12.84 -5.26
C THR A 101 7.01 12.38 -4.90
N ALA A 102 7.59 11.48 -5.69
CA ALA A 102 8.98 11.05 -5.51
C ALA A 102 9.98 12.20 -5.65
N ALA A 103 9.82 13.07 -6.65
CA ALA A 103 10.68 14.23 -6.84
C ALA A 103 10.66 15.20 -5.63
N ILE A 104 9.54 15.26 -4.90
CA ILE A 104 9.40 16.07 -3.69
C ILE A 104 9.96 15.35 -2.45
N VAL A 105 9.70 14.05 -2.32
CA VAL A 105 9.96 13.28 -1.08
C VAL A 105 11.37 12.69 -1.05
N PHE A 106 11.91 12.26 -2.18
CA PHE A 106 13.19 11.56 -2.22
C PHE A 106 14.39 12.44 -1.88
N PRO A 107 14.47 13.72 -2.28
CA PRO A 107 15.56 14.59 -1.86
C PRO A 107 15.69 14.74 -0.34
N PRO A 108 14.64 15.13 0.43
CA PRO A 108 14.75 15.20 1.89
C PRO A 108 14.93 13.81 2.52
N PHE A 109 14.37 12.75 1.94
CA PHE A 109 14.63 11.37 2.39
C PHE A 109 16.12 11.02 2.29
N THR A 110 16.79 11.35 1.19
CA THR A 110 18.23 11.12 1.01
C THR A 110 19.06 11.89 2.02
N ILE A 111 18.71 13.15 2.30
CA ILE A 111 19.37 13.91 3.37
C ILE A 111 19.20 13.17 4.72
N GLY A 112 17.98 12.75 5.04
CA GLY A 112 17.71 11.97 6.25
C GLY A 112 18.50 10.65 6.30
N TYR A 113 18.59 9.93 5.18
CA TYR A 113 19.35 8.70 5.04
C TYR A 113 20.84 8.94 5.33
N LEU A 114 21.43 9.97 4.75
CA LEU A 114 22.84 10.32 4.95
C LEU A 114 23.13 10.67 6.41
N LEU A 115 22.26 11.47 7.03
CA LEU A 115 22.41 11.86 8.43
C LEU A 115 22.26 10.68 9.39
N TRP A 116 21.29 9.80 9.12
CA TRP A 116 20.99 8.66 9.98
C TRP A 116 22.01 7.53 9.86
N PHE A 117 22.34 7.12 8.64
CA PHE A 117 23.21 5.96 8.40
C PHE A 117 24.69 6.33 8.33
N SER A 118 25.03 7.60 8.08
CA SER A 118 26.41 8.08 7.96
C SER A 118 27.30 7.12 7.15
N PRO A 119 26.94 6.82 5.89
CA PRO A 119 27.61 5.78 5.11
C PRO A 119 29.10 6.09 4.93
N ALA A 120 29.95 5.10 5.16
CA ALA A 120 31.40 5.25 5.12
C ALA A 120 31.98 5.23 3.70
N LEU A 121 31.30 4.57 2.76
CA LEU A 121 31.77 4.43 1.38
C LEU A 121 31.23 5.57 0.50
N PRO A 122 31.98 5.98 -0.55
CA PRO A 122 31.46 6.90 -1.54
C PRO A 122 30.32 6.25 -2.34
N PHE A 123 29.36 7.07 -2.75
CA PHE A 123 28.24 6.63 -3.56
C PHE A 123 28.71 6.13 -4.93
N SER A 124 28.27 4.94 -5.33
CA SER A 124 28.43 4.40 -6.68
C SER A 124 27.10 4.43 -7.41
N LEU A 125 27.05 5.19 -8.51
CA LEU A 125 25.88 5.24 -9.37
C LEU A 125 25.61 3.88 -10.03
N GLU A 126 26.65 3.15 -10.43
CA GLU A 126 26.53 1.83 -11.03
C GLU A 126 25.82 0.84 -10.10
N ARG A 127 26.29 0.73 -8.84
CA ARG A 127 25.65 -0.15 -7.85
C ARG A 127 24.21 0.25 -7.55
N ALA A 128 23.96 1.56 -7.47
CA ALA A 128 22.61 2.08 -7.23
C ALA A 128 21.65 1.76 -8.39
N LEU A 129 22.08 1.95 -9.64
CA LEU A 129 21.27 1.66 -10.83
C LEU A 129 21.02 0.16 -11.01
N LEU A 130 21.98 -0.69 -10.62
CA LEU A 130 21.82 -2.14 -10.62
C LEU A 130 21.12 -2.68 -9.37
N LEU A 131 20.72 -1.81 -8.43
CA LEU A 131 20.09 -2.21 -7.16
C LEU A 131 20.91 -3.24 -6.38
N GLY A 132 22.24 -3.19 -6.50
CA GLY A 132 23.15 -4.17 -5.88
C GLY A 132 23.17 -5.56 -6.53
N THR A 133 22.47 -5.75 -7.65
CA THR A 133 22.41 -7.03 -8.36
C THR A 133 23.55 -7.21 -9.36
N PRO A 134 23.84 -8.46 -9.80
CA PRO A 134 24.92 -8.74 -10.74
C PRO A 134 24.73 -8.14 -12.15
N GLY A 135 23.53 -7.67 -12.51
CA GLY A 135 23.26 -7.15 -13.83
C GLY A 135 21.83 -6.67 -14.06
N PRO A 136 21.56 -6.06 -15.23
CA PRO A 136 20.32 -5.34 -15.49
C PRO A 136 19.06 -6.22 -15.51
N LEU A 137 19.18 -7.49 -15.92
CA LEU A 137 18.04 -8.41 -15.90
C LEU A 137 17.61 -8.75 -14.48
N SER A 138 18.56 -9.00 -13.58
CA SER A 138 18.29 -9.22 -12.15
C SER A 138 17.74 -7.96 -11.47
N ALA A 139 18.21 -6.77 -11.87
CA ALA A 139 17.63 -5.52 -11.40
C ALA A 139 16.16 -5.36 -11.88
N LEU A 140 15.85 -5.73 -13.12
CA LEU A 140 14.49 -5.74 -13.65
C LEU A 140 13.59 -6.72 -12.86
N ASP A 141 14.09 -7.91 -12.55
CA ASP A 141 13.37 -8.88 -11.73
C ASP A 141 13.01 -8.30 -10.36
N LEU A 142 13.93 -7.59 -9.70
CA LEU A 142 13.66 -6.88 -8.45
C LEU A 142 12.61 -5.77 -8.61
N VAL A 143 12.67 -4.99 -9.68
CA VAL A 143 11.67 -3.95 -9.98
C VAL A 143 10.28 -4.58 -10.12
N LEU A 144 10.17 -5.67 -10.88
CA LEU A 144 8.91 -6.39 -11.08
C LEU A 144 8.43 -7.03 -9.78
N ALA A 145 9.32 -7.60 -8.97
CA ALA A 145 8.97 -8.15 -7.66
C ALA A 145 8.41 -7.08 -6.73
N HIS A 146 9.09 -5.93 -6.60
CA HIS A 146 8.61 -4.84 -5.76
C HIS A 146 7.28 -4.25 -6.25
N LEU A 147 7.08 -4.18 -7.57
CA LEU A 147 5.84 -3.64 -8.13
C LEU A 147 4.65 -4.61 -8.02
N LEU A 148 4.84 -5.86 -8.45
CA LEU A 148 3.75 -6.83 -8.67
C LEU A 148 3.55 -7.78 -7.48
N VAL A 149 4.61 -8.11 -6.76
CA VAL A 149 4.56 -9.08 -5.66
C VAL A 149 4.41 -8.39 -4.30
N VAL A 150 5.00 -7.20 -4.14
CA VAL A 150 4.96 -6.45 -2.88
C VAL A 150 3.92 -5.31 -2.94
N ALA A 151 4.19 -4.26 -3.72
CA ALA A 151 3.39 -3.04 -3.67
C ALA A 151 1.95 -3.25 -4.13
N LEU A 152 1.72 -4.00 -5.22
CA LEU A 152 0.37 -4.22 -5.72
C LEU A 152 -0.52 -4.94 -4.70
N PRO A 153 -0.15 -6.13 -4.16
CA PRO A 153 -0.97 -6.81 -3.16
C PRO A 153 -1.22 -5.98 -1.90
N GLU A 154 -0.16 -5.33 -1.38
CA GLU A 154 -0.27 -4.54 -0.15
C GLU A 154 -1.19 -3.32 -0.35
N GLU A 155 -0.99 -2.54 -1.40
CA GLU A 155 -1.81 -1.33 -1.62
C GLU A 155 -3.26 -1.67 -1.98
N VAL A 156 -3.50 -2.79 -2.69
CA VAL A 156 -4.85 -3.32 -2.94
C VAL A 156 -5.56 -3.64 -1.63
N PHE A 157 -4.88 -4.29 -0.68
CA PHE A 157 -5.46 -4.62 0.60
C PHE A 157 -5.61 -3.41 1.53
N PHE A 158 -4.52 -2.67 1.76
CA PHE A 158 -4.50 -1.59 2.74
C PHE A 158 -5.24 -0.35 2.25
N ARG A 159 -4.99 0.15 1.02
CA ARG A 159 -5.64 1.38 0.53
C ARG A 159 -6.93 1.10 -0.20
N GLY A 160 -6.95 0.02 -0.96
CA GLY A 160 -8.12 -0.39 -1.70
C GLY A 160 -9.23 -0.82 -0.73
N TYR A 161 -9.00 -1.93 -0.03
CA TYR A 161 -10.00 -2.48 0.89
C TYR A 161 -10.07 -1.78 2.25
N LEU A 162 -9.00 -1.82 3.05
CA LEU A 162 -9.07 -1.46 4.48
C LEU A 162 -9.37 0.03 4.68
N GLN A 163 -8.61 0.91 4.02
CA GLN A 163 -8.83 2.35 4.10
C GLN A 163 -10.23 2.72 3.60
N SER A 164 -10.67 2.19 2.46
CA SER A 164 -12.03 2.48 1.95
C SER A 164 -13.13 1.94 2.86
N SER A 165 -12.91 0.82 3.56
CA SER A 165 -13.86 0.27 4.53
C SER A 165 -13.98 1.11 5.80
N LEU A 166 -12.94 1.86 6.15
CA LEU A 166 -12.91 2.79 7.28
C LEU A 166 -13.36 4.21 6.89
N GLU A 167 -13.43 4.52 5.60
CA GLU A 167 -13.93 5.79 5.09
C GLU A 167 -15.46 5.87 5.19
N PRO A 168 -16.03 7.08 5.38
CA PRO A 168 -17.48 7.26 5.32
C PRO A 168 -18.01 6.96 3.90
N PRO A 169 -19.28 6.52 3.78
CA PRO A 169 -19.90 6.20 2.50
C PRO A 169 -19.80 7.35 1.48
N ARG A 170 -19.63 7.02 0.19
CA ARG A 170 -19.49 8.01 -0.89
C ARG A 170 -20.63 9.03 -0.95
N GLN A 171 -21.87 8.63 -0.65
CA GLN A 171 -23.02 9.55 -0.61
C GLN A 171 -22.83 10.67 0.43
N GLN A 172 -22.14 10.38 1.53
CA GLN A 172 -21.82 11.34 2.59
C GLN A 172 -20.57 12.19 2.28
N LYS A 173 -19.76 11.82 1.26
CA LYS A 173 -18.64 12.64 0.77
C LYS A 173 -19.08 13.86 -0.04
N ARG A 174 -20.29 13.80 -0.63
CA ARG A 174 -20.85 14.88 -1.46
C ARG A 174 -21.45 16.02 -0.61
N ASP A 175 -21.94 15.68 0.58
CA ASP A 175 -22.38 16.62 1.60
C ASP A 175 -21.26 16.85 2.62
N SER A 176 -20.31 17.72 2.29
CA SER A 176 -19.38 18.34 3.25
C SER A 176 -18.76 17.36 4.26
N SER A 177 -18.28 16.18 3.84
CA SER A 177 -17.72 15.24 4.83
C SER A 177 -16.55 15.91 5.54
N PRO A 178 -16.50 15.91 6.88
CA PRO A 178 -15.41 16.53 7.60
C PRO A 178 -14.08 15.87 7.17
N LEU A 179 -13.02 16.68 7.06
CA LEU A 179 -11.66 16.19 6.77
C LEU A 179 -11.22 15.11 7.78
N LEU A 180 -11.77 15.14 8.98
CA LEU A 180 -11.41 14.28 10.10
C LEU A 180 -11.59 12.77 9.79
N PRO A 181 -12.75 12.25 9.33
CA PRO A 181 -12.89 10.85 8.90
C PRO A 181 -11.88 10.37 7.85
N LEU A 182 -11.53 11.21 6.87
CA LEU A 182 -10.53 10.87 5.85
C LEU A 182 -9.13 10.76 6.46
N ILE A 183 -8.81 11.66 7.39
CA ILE A 183 -7.57 11.61 8.17
C ILE A 183 -7.56 10.35 9.05
N THR A 184 -8.66 10.04 9.75
CA THR A 184 -8.76 8.88 10.64
C THR A 184 -8.60 7.56 9.90
N SER A 185 -9.25 7.37 8.75
CA SER A 185 -9.10 6.15 7.95
C SER A 185 -7.66 5.93 7.47
N ASN A 186 -6.99 7.00 7.00
CA ASN A 186 -5.59 6.92 6.59
C ASN A 186 -4.65 6.64 7.78
N LEU A 187 -4.86 7.31 8.92
CA LEU A 187 -4.09 7.09 10.15
C LEU A 187 -4.21 5.64 10.63
N LEU A 188 -5.44 5.12 10.78
CA LEU A 188 -5.68 3.77 11.26
C LEU A 188 -5.11 2.71 10.31
N THR A 189 -5.29 2.90 9.00
CA THR A 189 -4.70 2.01 7.99
C THR A 189 -3.18 2.04 8.07
N SER A 190 -2.58 3.21 8.25
CA SER A 190 -1.12 3.36 8.35
C SER A 190 -0.53 2.78 9.63
N LEU A 191 -1.25 2.87 10.75
CA LEU A 191 -0.88 2.20 11.99
C LEU A 191 -0.88 0.68 11.83
N LEU A 192 -1.92 0.11 11.20
CA LEU A 192 -1.97 -1.32 10.93
C LEU A 192 -0.89 -1.77 9.94
N PHE A 193 -0.62 -0.97 8.91
CA PHE A 193 0.45 -1.23 7.94
C PHE A 193 1.83 -1.32 8.62
N ALA A 194 2.16 -0.34 9.47
CA ALA A 194 3.39 -0.32 10.24
C ALA A 194 3.46 -1.45 11.28
N ALA A 195 2.34 -1.76 11.93
CA ALA A 195 2.26 -2.88 12.87
C ALA A 195 2.52 -4.23 12.18
N GLY A 196 1.96 -4.46 10.98
CA GLY A 196 2.23 -5.67 10.21
C GLY A 196 3.70 -5.82 9.81
N HIS A 197 4.37 -4.71 9.47
CA HIS A 197 5.81 -4.71 9.19
C HIS A 197 6.65 -5.03 10.42
N PHE A 198 6.26 -4.52 11.59
CA PHE A 198 6.91 -4.84 12.87
C PHE A 198 6.64 -6.29 13.31
N MET A 199 5.45 -6.83 13.05
CA MET A 199 5.15 -8.26 13.31
C MET A 199 5.98 -9.20 12.42
N THR A 200 6.29 -8.76 11.20
CA THR A 200 7.13 -9.52 10.26
C THR A 200 8.61 -9.44 10.62
N ASP A 201 9.07 -8.29 11.11
CA ASP A 201 10.45 -8.04 11.52
C ASP A 201 10.45 -7.11 12.74
N PRO A 202 10.70 -7.62 13.96
CA PRO A 202 10.49 -6.91 15.23
C PRO A 202 11.58 -5.87 15.54
N ARG A 203 12.15 -5.23 14.53
CA ARG A 203 13.05 -4.08 14.67
C ARG A 203 12.23 -2.78 14.73
N PRO A 204 12.43 -1.90 15.74
CA PRO A 204 11.68 -0.65 15.84
C PRO A 204 11.76 0.25 14.59
N SER A 205 12.85 0.18 13.83
CA SER A 205 13.00 0.90 12.55
C SER A 205 11.94 0.52 11.51
N ARG A 206 11.36 -0.68 11.59
CA ARG A 206 10.29 -1.13 10.69
C ARG A 206 8.99 -0.37 10.89
N LEU A 207 8.78 0.25 12.05
CA LEU A 207 7.63 1.14 12.28
C LEU A 207 7.70 2.43 11.47
N ALA A 208 8.88 2.81 10.96
CA ALA A 208 9.05 4.03 10.16
C ALA A 208 8.24 4.01 8.85
N VAL A 209 7.85 2.83 8.35
CA VAL A 209 6.96 2.70 7.17
C VAL A 209 5.58 3.31 7.40
N PHE A 210 5.23 3.64 8.66
CA PHE A 210 4.07 4.48 9.00
C PHE A 210 4.04 5.79 8.19
N PHE A 211 5.18 6.48 8.06
CA PHE A 211 5.24 7.79 7.39
C PHE A 211 4.96 7.72 5.88
N PRO A 212 5.67 6.89 5.07
CA PRO A 212 5.33 6.74 3.66
C PRO A 212 3.93 6.15 3.46
N SER A 213 3.45 5.29 4.38
CA SER A 213 2.08 4.77 4.35
C SER A 213 1.02 5.88 4.40
N LEU A 214 1.26 6.98 5.14
CA LEU A 214 0.35 8.14 5.14
C LEU A 214 0.27 8.79 3.76
N LEU A 215 1.41 8.89 3.07
CA LEU A 215 1.45 9.40 1.69
C LEU A 215 0.72 8.45 0.74
N PHE A 216 0.89 7.14 0.88
CA PHE A 216 0.17 6.15 0.07
C PHE A 216 -1.35 6.32 0.21
N GLY A 217 -1.84 6.50 1.43
CA GLY A 217 -3.27 6.75 1.67
C GLY A 217 -3.74 8.11 1.17
N LEU A 218 -2.90 9.15 1.24
CA LEU A 218 -3.21 10.47 0.65
C LEU A 218 -3.30 10.39 -0.88
N LEU A 219 -2.39 9.68 -1.53
CA LEU A 219 -2.40 9.46 -2.97
C LEU A 219 -3.69 8.75 -3.41
N ARG A 220 -4.10 7.71 -2.68
CA ARG A 220 -5.39 7.03 -2.92
C ARG A 220 -6.58 7.96 -2.74
N GLN A 221 -6.56 8.85 -1.75
CA GLN A 221 -7.64 9.82 -1.52
C GLN A 221 -7.71 10.88 -2.62
N ARG A 222 -6.55 11.34 -3.10
CA ARG A 222 -6.45 12.36 -4.16
C ARG A 222 -6.78 11.85 -5.55
N THR A 223 -6.40 10.61 -5.84
CA THR A 223 -6.58 10.03 -7.19
C THR A 223 -7.87 9.23 -7.32
N GLY A 224 -8.40 8.70 -6.22
CA GLY A 224 -9.59 7.85 -6.20
C GLY A 224 -9.29 6.37 -6.49
N GLY A 225 -8.07 6.03 -6.90
CA GLY A 225 -7.62 4.67 -7.14
C GLY A 225 -6.29 4.36 -6.46
N VAL A 226 -5.90 3.10 -6.43
CA VAL A 226 -4.65 2.66 -5.76
C VAL A 226 -3.40 2.77 -6.64
N GLY A 227 -3.55 3.04 -7.94
CA GLY A 227 -2.43 3.00 -8.90
C GLY A 227 -1.26 3.91 -8.55
N ALA A 228 -1.53 5.16 -8.15
CA ALA A 228 -0.47 6.09 -7.75
C ALA A 228 0.25 5.61 -6.47
N SER A 229 -0.50 5.02 -5.53
CA SER A 229 0.04 4.44 -4.30
C SER A 229 0.92 3.24 -4.59
N ILE A 230 0.50 2.33 -5.49
CA ILE A 230 1.29 1.17 -5.93
C ILE A 230 2.63 1.61 -6.51
N VAL A 231 2.61 2.53 -7.48
CA VAL A 231 3.83 3.01 -8.13
C VAL A 231 4.74 3.69 -7.12
N PHE A 232 4.21 4.61 -6.30
CA PHE A 232 5.02 5.35 -5.33
C PHE A 232 5.58 4.44 -4.23
N HIS A 233 4.83 3.43 -3.79
CA HIS A 233 5.32 2.41 -2.86
C HIS A 233 6.48 1.63 -3.48
N ALA A 234 6.31 1.08 -4.69
CA ALA A 234 7.39 0.36 -5.37
C ALA A 234 8.64 1.24 -5.55
N LEU A 235 8.46 2.50 -5.99
CA LEU A 235 9.56 3.47 -6.11
C LEU A 235 10.25 3.73 -4.76
N SER A 236 9.50 3.81 -3.65
CA SER A 236 10.08 4.05 -2.33
C SER A 236 10.96 2.89 -1.88
N ASN A 237 10.50 1.64 -2.10
CA ASN A 237 11.28 0.44 -1.78
C ASN A 237 12.56 0.38 -2.64
N LEU A 238 12.41 0.57 -3.96
CA LEU A 238 13.52 0.56 -4.90
C LEU A 238 14.52 1.68 -4.65
N TYR A 239 14.06 2.87 -4.27
CA TYR A 239 14.93 4.00 -3.97
C TYR A 239 15.76 3.78 -2.70
N SER A 240 15.13 3.23 -1.65
CA SER A 240 15.85 2.82 -0.44
C SER A 240 16.89 1.74 -0.73
N ALA A 241 16.56 0.76 -1.57
CA ALA A 241 17.49 -0.29 -2.01
C ALA A 241 18.64 0.28 -2.86
N ALA A 242 18.35 1.20 -3.77
CA ALA A 242 19.35 1.88 -4.59
C ALA A 242 20.33 2.70 -3.75
N LEU A 243 19.85 3.41 -2.72
CA LEU A 243 20.70 4.13 -1.78
C LEU A 243 21.62 3.17 -1.00
N ALA A 244 21.05 2.09 -0.44
CA ALA A 244 21.81 1.07 0.27
C ALA A 244 22.91 0.46 -0.62
N ALA A 245 22.55 -0.01 -1.82
CA ALA A 245 23.52 -0.57 -2.77
C ALA A 245 24.56 0.47 -3.22
N GLY A 246 24.13 1.70 -3.49
CA GLY A 246 25.00 2.80 -3.89
C GLY A 246 26.09 3.08 -2.85
N PHE A 247 25.73 3.08 -1.57
CA PHE A 247 26.68 3.23 -0.45
C PHE A 247 27.34 1.92 0.00
N GLY A 248 27.12 0.81 -0.71
CA GLY A 248 27.75 -0.48 -0.42
C GLY A 248 27.27 -1.14 0.87
N ALA A 249 26.09 -0.75 1.38
CA ALA A 249 25.41 -1.54 2.40
C ALA A 249 24.90 -2.84 1.75
N ALA A 250 25.04 -3.96 2.46
CA ALA A 250 24.41 -5.21 2.04
C ALA A 250 22.89 -5.00 1.96
N THR A 251 22.31 -5.22 0.78
CA THR A 251 20.88 -5.23 0.51
C THR A 251 20.26 -6.54 0.94
#